data_AF-A0A9E4C7Y5-F1
#
_entry.id   AF-A0A9E4C7Y5-F1
#
_cell.length_a   1.000
_cell.length_b   1.000
_cell.length_c   1.000
_cell.angle_alpha   90.00
_cell.angle_beta   90.00
_cell.angle_gamma   90.00
#
_symmetry.space_group_name_H-M   'P 1'
#
loop_
_entity.id
_entity.type
_entity.pdbx_description
1 polymer ?
#
loop_
_entity_poly.entity_id
_entity_poly.type
_entity_poly.pdbx_seq_one_letter_code
_entity_poly.pdbx_strand_id
1 'polypeptide(L)'
;MSTFIGNLPERKKVCKVTFTNWDKTVECKPHTNLRQLAIDNDIGLYNGITRFVNCEGNGLCGTCTVEVVPQDGLTVKGARENLRFLLLKGNLRLACQVEVTGDIQVTKHAGFKGNKEYVPGIDRGEVVRLYRDEGRTIAEIADRMQCSEARVVTLLEHGRVELRRPGSAA
;
A
#
# COMPACT_ATOMS: atom_id res chain seq x y z
N MET A 1 35.00 0.23 -31.62
CA MET A 1 33.65 0.35 -31.01
C MET A 1 33.73 -0.18 -29.58
N SER A 2 33.96 0.71 -28.63
CA SER A 2 34.15 0.35 -27.21
C SER A 2 32.79 0.01 -26.59
N THR A 3 32.57 -1.26 -26.27
CA THR A 3 31.40 -1.70 -25.52
C THR A 3 31.53 -1.20 -24.09
N PHE A 4 30.74 -0.19 -23.75
CA PHE A 4 30.53 0.25 -22.37
C PHE A 4 29.89 -0.90 -21.58
N ILE A 5 30.72 -1.75 -20.97
CA ILE A 5 30.27 -2.62 -19.86
C ILE A 5 30.33 -1.73 -18.62
N GLY A 6 29.36 -0.82 -18.52
CA GLY A 6 29.12 -0.09 -17.27
C GLY A 6 28.85 -1.10 -16.16
N ASN A 7 29.51 -0.90 -15.02
CA ASN A 7 29.39 -1.74 -13.83
C ASN A 7 27.90 -1.95 -13.51
N LEU A 8 27.39 -3.18 -13.70
CA LEU A 8 25.99 -3.47 -13.38
C LEU A 8 25.79 -3.26 -11.87
N PRO A 9 24.76 -2.52 -11.44
CA PRO A 9 24.53 -2.31 -10.02
C PRO A 9 24.38 -3.66 -9.33
N GLU A 10 25.03 -3.81 -8.17
CA GLU A 10 25.03 -5.06 -7.43
C GLU A 10 23.58 -5.48 -7.14
N ARG A 11 23.22 -6.71 -7.53
CA ARG A 11 21.85 -7.19 -7.36
C ARG A 11 21.53 -7.28 -5.88
N LYS A 12 20.50 -6.55 -5.45
CA LYS A 12 19.96 -6.64 -4.09
C LYS A 12 19.66 -8.11 -3.77
N LYS A 13 20.13 -8.61 -2.63
CA LYS A 13 19.98 -10.04 -2.25
C LYS A 13 18.77 -10.29 -1.34
N VAL A 14 18.32 -9.26 -0.64
CA VAL A 14 17.23 -9.31 0.34
C VAL A 14 16.38 -8.04 0.21
N CYS A 15 15.06 -8.18 0.25
CA CYS A 15 14.09 -7.10 0.27
C CYS A 15 13.30 -7.14 1.60
N LYS A 16 12.95 -5.97 2.12
CA LYS A 16 12.12 -5.79 3.32
C LYS A 16 10.71 -5.37 2.93
N VAL A 17 9.72 -6.16 3.32
CA VAL A 17 8.30 -5.89 3.08
C VAL A 17 7.64 -5.60 4.43
N THR A 18 7.12 -4.39 4.60
CA THR A 18 6.42 -3.99 5.84
C THR A 18 4.91 -3.94 5.59
N PHE A 19 4.17 -4.83 6.24
CA PHE A 19 2.71 -4.87 6.20
C PHE A 19 2.15 -3.93 7.27
N THR A 20 1.70 -2.75 6.86
CA THR A 20 1.38 -1.63 7.76
C THR A 20 0.21 -1.95 8.70
N ASN A 21 -0.84 -2.61 8.20
CA ASN A 21 -1.99 -2.98 9.05
C ASN A 21 -1.65 -3.98 10.15
N TRP A 22 -0.48 -4.64 10.08
CA TRP A 22 -0.04 -5.66 11.03
C TRP A 22 1.22 -5.28 11.81
N ASP A 23 1.78 -4.09 11.56
CA ASP A 23 3.09 -3.67 12.09
C ASP A 23 4.18 -4.77 11.98
N LYS A 24 4.17 -5.51 10.86
CA LYS A 24 5.04 -6.68 10.63
C LYS A 24 5.95 -6.44 9.45
N THR A 25 7.26 -6.56 9.66
CA THR A 25 8.26 -6.55 8.59
C THR A 25 8.77 -7.96 8.34
N VAL A 26 8.81 -8.34 7.06
CA VAL A 26 9.26 -9.65 6.58
C VAL A 26 10.38 -9.44 5.57
N GLU A 27 11.44 -10.25 5.67
CA GLU A 27 12.51 -10.28 4.67
C GLU A 27 12.24 -11.36 3.62
N CYS A 28 12.48 -11.06 2.34
CA CYS A 28 12.32 -12.01 1.25
C CYS A 28 13.42 -11.86 0.21
N LYS A 29 13.58 -12.87 -0.65
CA LYS A 29 14.42 -12.73 -1.84
C LYS A 29 13.74 -11.77 -2.83
N PRO A 30 14.50 -11.03 -3.65
CA PRO A 30 13.91 -10.36 -4.81
C PRO A 30 13.19 -11.36 -5.71
N HIS A 31 12.20 -10.86 -6.45
CA HIS A 31 11.29 -11.63 -7.29
C HIS A 31 10.34 -12.59 -6.52
N THR A 32 10.22 -12.42 -5.20
CA THR A 32 9.20 -13.16 -4.43
C THR A 32 7.81 -12.61 -4.72
N ASN A 33 6.83 -13.50 -4.99
CA ASN A 33 5.43 -13.11 -5.18
C ASN A 33 4.83 -12.53 -3.88
N LEU A 34 4.24 -11.34 -3.95
CA LEU A 34 3.77 -10.64 -2.75
C LEU A 34 2.60 -11.36 -2.05
N ARG A 35 1.68 -11.99 -2.79
CA ARG A 35 0.60 -12.77 -2.18
C ARG A 35 1.15 -13.97 -1.45
N GLN A 36 2.07 -14.72 -2.05
CA GLN A 36 2.64 -15.90 -1.42
C GLN A 36 3.41 -15.53 -0.16
N LEU A 37 4.24 -14.48 -0.22
CA LEU A 37 4.94 -13.95 0.95
C LEU A 37 4.00 -13.62 2.11
N ALA A 38 2.86 -12.99 1.82
CA ALA A 38 1.86 -12.67 2.82
C ALA A 38 1.24 -13.94 3.44
N ILE A 39 0.88 -14.93 2.62
CA ILE A 39 0.31 -16.21 3.09
C ILE A 39 1.31 -16.95 3.98
N ASP A 40 2.56 -17.08 3.55
CA ASP A 40 3.62 -17.78 4.29
C ASP A 40 3.95 -17.12 5.64
N ASN A 41 3.46 -15.88 5.86
CA ASN A 41 3.69 -15.10 7.06
C ASN A 41 2.38 -14.76 7.81
N ASP A 42 1.30 -15.52 7.56
CA ASP A 42 0.00 -15.37 8.21
C ASP A 42 -0.65 -13.98 8.05
N ILE A 43 -0.35 -13.29 6.93
CA ILE A 43 -0.92 -11.98 6.60
C ILE A 43 -2.15 -12.15 5.70
N GLY A 44 -3.32 -11.82 6.25
CA GLY A 44 -4.61 -11.95 5.58
C GLY A 44 -4.92 -10.80 4.60
N LEU A 45 -4.59 -10.96 3.32
CA LEU A 45 -4.88 -9.95 2.27
C LEU A 45 -6.31 -9.96 1.72
N TYR A 46 -7.21 -10.75 2.32
CA TYR A 46 -8.59 -10.92 1.87
C TYR A 46 -9.58 -10.46 2.95
N ASN A 47 -10.54 -9.64 2.55
CA ASN A 47 -11.52 -9.03 3.43
C ASN A 47 -12.84 -9.82 3.45
N GLY A 48 -13.40 -10.03 4.64
CA GLY A 48 -14.70 -10.70 4.81
C GLY A 48 -14.78 -12.04 4.07
N ILE A 49 -15.88 -12.24 3.33
CA ILE A 49 -16.15 -13.48 2.58
C ILE A 49 -15.10 -13.80 1.50
N THR A 50 -14.35 -12.80 1.01
CA THR A 50 -13.34 -13.01 -0.04
C THR A 50 -12.17 -13.88 0.41
N ARG A 51 -12.03 -14.15 1.71
CA ARG A 51 -11.11 -15.18 2.23
C ARG A 51 -11.43 -16.57 1.66
N PHE A 52 -12.69 -16.85 1.37
CA PHE A 52 -13.15 -18.15 0.88
C PHE A 52 -13.43 -18.18 -0.62
N VAL A 53 -13.85 -17.04 -1.21
CA VAL A 53 -14.27 -16.96 -2.63
C VAL A 53 -13.26 -16.24 -3.54
N ASN A 54 -11.99 -16.15 -3.14
CA ASN A 54 -10.96 -15.53 -4.00
C ASN A 54 -10.56 -16.45 -5.16
N CYS A 55 -9.95 -15.88 -6.20
CA CYS A 55 -9.51 -16.64 -7.38
C CYS A 55 -8.13 -17.31 -7.21
N GLU A 56 -7.66 -17.49 -5.97
CA GLU A 56 -6.42 -18.17 -5.61
C GLU A 56 -5.13 -17.63 -6.28
N GLY A 57 -5.18 -16.38 -6.76
CA GLY A 57 -4.03 -15.74 -7.39
C GLY A 57 -4.08 -15.66 -8.92
N ASN A 58 -5.17 -16.12 -9.55
CA ASN A 58 -5.36 -16.02 -11.00
C ASN A 58 -5.55 -14.59 -11.56
N GLY A 59 -5.49 -13.54 -10.73
CA GLY A 59 -5.65 -12.16 -11.19
C GLY A 59 -7.05 -11.80 -11.73
N LEU A 60 -8.10 -12.57 -11.38
CA LEU A 60 -9.47 -12.42 -11.89
C LEU A 60 -10.40 -11.66 -10.94
N CYS A 61 -10.39 -11.97 -9.64
CA CYS A 61 -11.33 -11.39 -8.68
C CYS A 61 -10.94 -9.97 -8.21
N GLY A 62 -9.64 -9.67 -8.18
CA GLY A 62 -9.09 -8.41 -7.67
C GLY A 62 -9.15 -8.26 -6.14
N THR A 63 -9.52 -9.30 -5.40
CA THR A 63 -9.70 -9.20 -3.94
C THR A 63 -8.39 -9.17 -3.15
N CYS A 64 -7.26 -9.47 -3.79
CA CYS A 64 -5.91 -9.28 -3.25
C CYS A 64 -5.33 -7.87 -3.57
N THR A 65 -6.18 -6.86 -3.79
CA THR A 65 -5.69 -5.49 -4.04
C THR A 65 -5.08 -4.94 -2.76
N VAL A 66 -3.90 -4.32 -2.89
CA VAL A 66 -3.13 -3.66 -1.84
C VAL A 66 -2.57 -2.35 -2.39
N GLU A 67 -2.38 -1.35 -1.52
CA GLU A 67 -1.56 -0.17 -1.78
C GLU A 67 -0.10 -0.49 -1.46
N VAL A 68 0.81 -0.10 -2.36
CA VAL A 68 2.25 -0.33 -2.19
C VAL A 68 3.06 0.93 -2.41
N VAL A 69 3.96 1.23 -1.48
CA VAL A 69 4.88 2.38 -1.54
C VAL A 69 6.30 1.94 -1.16
N PRO A 70 7.34 2.29 -1.93
CA PRO A 70 7.27 2.89 -3.27
C PRO A 70 6.87 1.85 -4.35
N GLN A 71 6.46 2.30 -5.54
CA GLN A 71 6.00 1.40 -6.61
C GLN A 71 7.13 0.69 -7.37
N ASP A 72 8.31 1.30 -7.41
CA ASP A 72 9.51 0.79 -8.08
C ASP A 72 10.15 -0.40 -7.34
N GLY A 73 9.76 -0.62 -6.08
CA GLY A 73 10.06 -1.82 -5.31
C GLY A 73 9.26 -3.07 -5.75
N LEU A 74 8.51 -3.00 -6.85
CA LEU A 74 7.80 -4.11 -7.45
C LEU A 74 8.06 -4.22 -8.96
N THR A 75 7.77 -5.38 -9.53
CA THR A 75 7.69 -5.54 -11.00
C THR A 75 6.65 -4.61 -11.63
N VAL A 76 6.83 -4.27 -12.91
CA VAL A 76 5.91 -3.40 -13.66
C VAL A 76 4.51 -4.00 -13.76
N LYS A 77 3.48 -3.15 -13.88
CA LYS A 77 2.09 -3.63 -13.99
C LYS A 77 1.88 -4.43 -15.27
N GLY A 78 1.38 -5.65 -15.12
CA GLY A 78 0.95 -6.49 -16.25
C GLY A 78 -0.42 -6.10 -16.80
N ALA A 79 -0.82 -6.72 -17.93
CA ALA A 79 -2.08 -6.41 -18.62
C ALA A 79 -3.33 -6.50 -17.73
N ARG A 80 -3.39 -7.51 -16.83
CA ARG A 80 -4.51 -7.70 -15.89
C ARG A 80 -4.62 -6.60 -14.84
N GLU A 81 -3.48 -6.08 -14.36
CA GLU A 81 -3.47 -4.94 -13.44
C GLU A 81 -3.86 -3.66 -14.19
N ASN A 82 -3.29 -3.43 -15.37
CA ASN A 82 -3.57 -2.24 -16.19
C ASN A 82 -5.05 -2.14 -16.56
N LEU A 83 -5.67 -3.25 -17.00
CA LEU A 83 -7.10 -3.28 -17.31
C LEU A 83 -7.95 -3.00 -16.07
N ARG A 84 -7.60 -3.60 -14.93
CA ARG A 84 -8.42 -3.50 -13.71
C ARG A 84 -8.34 -2.14 -13.04
N PHE A 85 -7.16 -1.53 -13.05
CA PHE A 85 -6.93 -0.22 -12.46
C PHE A 85 -7.01 0.89 -13.51
N LEU A 86 -7.57 0.64 -14.70
CA LEU A 86 -7.66 1.62 -15.79
C LEU A 86 -8.28 2.96 -15.34
N LEU A 87 -9.29 2.89 -14.47
CA LEU A 87 -9.99 4.06 -13.92
C LEU A 87 -9.48 4.48 -12.53
N LEU A 88 -8.51 3.75 -11.96
CA LEU A 88 -7.95 3.99 -10.63
C LEU A 88 -6.49 4.43 -10.76
N LYS A 89 -6.23 5.71 -10.53
CA LYS A 89 -4.85 6.24 -10.53
C LYS A 89 -4.12 5.83 -9.23
N GLY A 90 -2.80 5.70 -9.31
CA GLY A 90 -1.85 5.60 -8.19
C GLY A 90 -1.36 4.20 -7.79
N ASN A 91 -1.27 3.94 -6.48
CA ASN A 91 -0.38 2.94 -5.87
C ASN A 91 -0.97 1.55 -5.62
N LEU A 92 -2.15 1.27 -6.18
CA LEU A 92 -2.78 -0.04 -6.07
C LEU A 92 -2.10 -1.09 -6.95
N ARG A 93 -1.92 -2.28 -6.38
CA ARG A 93 -1.33 -3.47 -7.01
C ARG A 93 -2.17 -4.70 -6.66
N LEU A 94 -2.14 -5.70 -7.53
CA LEU A 94 -2.65 -7.04 -7.22
C LEU A 94 -1.52 -7.86 -6.63
N ALA A 95 -1.54 -8.12 -5.32
CA ALA A 95 -0.47 -8.87 -4.65
C ALA A 95 -0.14 -10.22 -5.34
N CYS A 96 -1.12 -10.86 -5.98
CA CYS A 96 -0.92 -12.11 -6.71
C CYS A 96 -0.22 -11.99 -8.07
N GLN A 97 -0.13 -10.81 -8.66
CA GLN A 97 0.45 -10.59 -10.01
C GLN A 97 1.77 -9.82 -9.96
N VAL A 98 2.32 -9.58 -8.76
CA VAL A 98 3.51 -8.76 -8.58
C VAL A 98 4.58 -9.53 -7.82
N GLU A 99 5.82 -9.15 -8.11
CA GLU A 99 6.98 -9.65 -7.39
C GLU A 99 7.74 -8.49 -6.75
N VAL A 100 8.31 -8.74 -5.58
CA VAL A 100 9.07 -7.75 -4.80
C VAL A 100 10.47 -7.60 -5.37
N THR A 101 10.83 -6.40 -5.80
CA THR A 101 12.17 -6.07 -6.34
C THR A 101 12.97 -5.15 -5.42
N GLY A 102 12.32 -4.50 -4.45
CA GLY A 102 12.93 -3.58 -3.50
C GLY A 102 12.21 -3.56 -2.15
N ASP A 103 12.61 -2.64 -1.26
CA ASP A 103 11.95 -2.50 0.04
C ASP A 103 10.64 -1.74 -0.15
N ILE A 104 9.57 -2.25 0.46
CA ILE A 104 8.21 -1.72 0.26
C ILE A 104 7.41 -1.74 1.55
N GLN A 105 6.43 -0.84 1.60
CA GLN A 105 5.34 -0.82 2.55
C GLN A 105 4.06 -1.24 1.83
N VAL A 106 3.29 -2.12 2.46
CA VAL A 106 2.07 -2.71 1.90
C VAL A 106 0.91 -2.45 2.84
N THR A 107 -0.15 -1.84 2.33
CA THR A 107 -1.38 -1.56 3.08
C THR A 107 -2.56 -2.26 2.41
N LYS A 108 -3.35 -2.99 3.20
CA LYS A 108 -4.63 -3.55 2.80
C LYS A 108 -5.77 -2.65 3.29
N HIS A 109 -6.52 -2.04 2.37
CA HIS A 109 -7.68 -1.24 2.76
C HIS A 109 -8.92 -2.11 3.00
N ALA A 110 -9.91 -1.58 3.71
CA ALA A 110 -11.08 -2.33 4.20
C ALA A 110 -12.10 -2.73 3.11
N GLY A 111 -11.97 -2.24 1.86
CA GLY A 111 -12.94 -2.50 0.80
C GLY A 111 -13.07 -3.96 0.41
N PHE A 112 -14.20 -4.34 -0.21
CA PHE A 112 -14.41 -5.72 -0.68
C PHE A 112 -13.24 -6.24 -1.54
N LYS A 113 -12.71 -5.40 -2.45
CA LYS A 113 -11.51 -5.73 -3.22
C LYS A 113 -10.21 -5.33 -2.52
N GLY A 114 -10.27 -4.48 -1.50
CA GLY A 114 -9.13 -3.86 -0.83
C GLY A 114 -8.84 -2.43 -1.29
N ASN A 115 -9.81 -1.74 -1.90
CA ASN A 115 -9.66 -0.39 -2.45
C ASN A 115 -10.58 0.67 -1.80
N LYS A 116 -11.56 0.29 -0.96
CA LYS A 116 -12.37 1.26 -0.21
C LYS A 116 -11.44 1.98 0.76
N GLU A 117 -11.47 3.31 0.81
CA GLU A 117 -10.53 4.20 1.53
C GLU A 117 -9.18 4.43 0.83
N TYR A 118 -8.91 3.77 -0.29
CA TYR A 118 -7.82 4.18 -1.14
C TYR A 118 -8.18 5.50 -1.82
N VAL A 119 -7.42 6.55 -1.53
CA VAL A 119 -7.51 7.84 -2.21
C VAL A 119 -6.14 8.14 -2.81
N PRO A 120 -6.00 8.18 -4.14
CA PRO A 120 -4.72 8.43 -4.77
C PRO A 120 -4.19 9.83 -4.45
N GLY A 121 -2.90 9.92 -4.16
CA GLY A 121 -2.21 11.21 -4.07
C GLY A 121 -2.38 11.95 -2.75
N ILE A 122 -2.92 11.32 -1.70
CA ILE A 122 -2.84 11.89 -0.35
C ILE A 122 -1.41 11.73 0.15
N ASP A 123 -0.68 12.84 0.22
CA ASP A 123 0.63 12.87 0.87
C ASP A 123 0.45 12.82 2.40
N ARG A 124 1.06 11.82 3.03
CA ARG A 124 1.04 11.69 4.48
C ARG A 124 1.71 12.89 5.16
N GLY A 125 2.79 13.42 4.56
CA GLY A 125 3.47 14.60 5.08
C GLY A 125 2.53 15.81 5.15
N GLU A 126 1.74 16.02 4.09
CA GLU A 126 0.72 17.06 4.05
C GLU A 126 -0.36 16.83 5.12
N VAL A 127 -0.87 15.61 5.29
CA VAL A 127 -1.85 15.30 6.35
C VAL A 127 -1.29 15.60 7.73
N VAL A 128 -0.05 15.20 8.00
CA VAL A 128 0.63 15.48 9.28
C VAL A 128 0.82 16.99 9.49
N ARG A 129 1.24 17.72 8.45
CA ARG A 129 1.42 19.19 8.48
C ARG A 129 0.10 19.91 8.74
N LEU A 130 -0.97 19.54 8.02
CA LEU A 130 -2.30 20.13 8.20
C LEU A 130 -2.84 19.91 9.62
N TYR A 131 -2.60 18.71 10.17
CA TYR A 131 -3.02 18.40 11.52
C TYR A 131 -2.15 19.13 12.54
N ARG A 132 -0.85 18.82 12.62
CA ARG A 132 0.05 19.26 13.68
C ARG A 132 0.36 20.74 13.62
N ASP A 133 0.68 21.24 12.42
CA ASP A 133 1.27 22.57 12.25
C ASP A 133 0.21 23.63 11.92
N GLU A 134 -0.78 23.28 11.10
CA GLU A 134 -1.89 24.19 10.76
C GLU A 134 -3.10 24.07 11.71
N GLY A 135 -3.08 23.15 12.67
CA GLY A 135 -4.14 23.05 13.68
C GLY A 135 -5.46 22.47 13.19
N ARG A 136 -5.57 21.99 11.93
CA ARG A 136 -6.84 21.54 11.37
C ARG A 136 -7.40 20.30 12.07
N THR A 137 -8.72 20.20 12.11
CA THR A 137 -9.45 19.05 12.62
C THR A 137 -9.37 17.88 11.64
N ILE A 138 -9.63 16.66 12.15
CA ILE A 138 -9.67 15.44 11.32
C ILE A 138 -10.72 15.58 10.21
N ALA A 139 -11.89 16.17 10.52
CA ALA A 139 -12.96 16.41 9.56
C ALA A 139 -12.53 17.37 8.44
N GLU A 140 -11.92 18.51 8.76
CA GLU A 140 -11.45 19.47 7.75
C GLU A 140 -10.38 18.88 6.83
N ILE A 141 -9.51 18.05 7.37
CA ILE A 141 -8.49 17.34 6.58
C ILE A 141 -9.16 16.29 5.69
N ALA A 142 -10.14 15.56 6.21
CA ALA A 142 -10.87 14.54 5.48
C ALA A 142 -11.60 15.16 4.27
N ASP A 143 -12.29 16.28 4.48
CA ASP A 143 -12.96 17.04 3.43
C ASP A 143 -11.98 17.54 2.38
N ARG A 144 -10.88 18.17 2.81
CA ARG A 144 -9.84 18.70 1.91
C ARG A 144 -9.19 17.61 1.06
N MET A 145 -8.92 16.46 1.68
CA MET A 145 -8.30 15.31 1.03
C MET A 145 -9.30 14.43 0.28
N GLN A 146 -10.60 14.77 0.33
CA GLN A 146 -11.69 13.98 -0.25
C GLN A 146 -11.64 12.51 0.19
N CYS A 147 -11.41 12.28 1.48
CA CYS A 147 -11.29 10.96 2.09
C CYS A 147 -12.11 10.84 3.37
N SER A 148 -12.16 9.65 3.98
CA SER A 148 -12.85 9.46 5.25
C SER A 148 -12.00 9.96 6.43
N GLU A 149 -12.65 10.38 7.52
CA GLU A 149 -11.96 10.72 8.78
C GLU A 149 -11.10 9.56 9.30
N ALA A 150 -11.61 8.32 9.18
CA ALA A 150 -10.85 7.12 9.54
C ALA A 150 -9.54 6.99 8.74
N ARG A 151 -9.52 7.41 7.47
CA ARG A 151 -8.31 7.42 6.65
C ARG A 151 -7.32 8.47 7.15
N VAL A 152 -7.79 9.67 7.52
CA VAL A 152 -6.94 10.70 8.13
C VAL A 152 -6.32 10.20 9.43
N VAL A 153 -7.11 9.58 10.30
CA VAL A 153 -6.63 8.95 11.54
C VAL A 153 -5.51 7.93 11.26
N THR A 154 -5.74 7.00 10.34
CA THR A 154 -4.74 5.98 9.96
C THR A 154 -3.44 6.63 9.47
N LEU A 155 -3.53 7.70 8.67
CA LEU A 155 -2.37 8.41 8.14
C LEU A 155 -1.58 9.14 9.25
N LEU A 156 -2.27 9.71 10.23
CA LEU A 156 -1.66 10.35 11.41
C LEU A 156 -1.00 9.31 12.32
N GLU A 157 -1.65 8.18 12.59
CA GLU A 157 -1.09 7.07 13.38
C GLU A 157 0.17 6.49 12.73
N HIS A 158 0.14 6.23 11.42
CA HIS A 158 1.33 5.81 10.66
C HIS A 158 2.42 6.88 10.63
N GLY A 159 2.05 8.15 10.75
CA GLY A 159 2.97 9.27 10.95
C GLY A 159 3.50 9.40 12.39
N ARG A 160 3.10 8.50 13.29
CA ARG A 160 3.38 8.53 14.73
C ARG A 160 2.97 9.87 15.36
N VAL A 161 1.81 10.38 14.94
CA VAL A 161 1.21 11.59 15.48
C VAL A 161 0.21 11.22 16.56
N GLU A 162 0.36 11.79 17.74
CA GLU A 162 -0.63 11.65 18.81
C GLU A 162 -1.90 12.45 18.48
N LEU A 163 -3.05 11.79 18.57
CA LEU A 163 -4.34 12.40 18.27
C LEU A 163 -4.83 13.25 19.45
N ARG A 164 -5.25 14.48 19.15
CA ARG A 164 -5.98 15.38 20.07
C ARG A 164 -7.26 14.69 20.55
N ARG A 165 -7.61 14.91 21.82
CA ARG A 165 -8.82 14.32 22.41
C ARG A 165 -10.07 14.84 21.69
N PRO A 166 -11.10 14.00 21.48
CA PRO A 166 -12.39 14.45 20.99
C PRO A 166 -12.92 15.56 21.90
N GLY A 167 -13.15 16.77 21.35
CA GLY A 167 -13.68 17.92 22.09
C GLY A 167 -12.64 18.98 22.51
N SER A 168 -11.34 18.77 22.29
CA SER A 168 -10.36 19.84 22.41
C SER A 168 -10.17 20.52 21.05
N ALA A 169 -11.05 21.45 20.72
CA ALA A 169 -10.72 22.49 19.74
C ALA A 169 -9.55 23.33 20.28
N ALA A 170 -8.67 23.77 19.40
CA ALA A 170 -7.69 24.81 19.70
C ALA A 170 -8.38 26.18 19.72
#